data_AF-A0A0A1TXW2-F1
#
_entry.id   AF-A0A0A1TXW2-F1
#
_cell.length_a   1.000
_cell.length_b   1.000
_cell.length_c   1.000
_cell.angle_alpha   90.00
_cell.angle_beta   90.00
_cell.angle_gamma   90.00
#
_symmetry.space_group_name_H-M   'P 1'
#
loop_
_entity.id
_entity.type
_entity.pdbx_description
1 polymer ?
#
loop_
_entity_poly.entity_id
_entity_poly.type
_entity_poly.pdbx_seq_one_letter_code
_entity_poly.pdbx_strand_id
1 'polypeptide(L)' 'FAWDIVDFVVSGKRLKKPSYLNNDIYNIVNDMWCQDVCDRIKMNDVVLKLENINI' A
#
# COMPACT_ATOMS: atom_id res chain seq x y z
N PHE A 1 9.75 -20.22 -4.47
CA PHE A 1 10.93 -19.42 -4.11
C PHE A 1 10.51 -18.28 -3.21
N ALA A 2 10.73 -18.41 -1.89
CA ALA A 2 10.36 -17.37 -0.93
C ALA A 2 11.37 -16.21 -0.91
N TRP A 3 12.65 -16.53 -1.17
CA TRP A 3 13.74 -15.55 -1.20
C TRP A 3 13.56 -14.48 -2.29
N ASP A 4 13.08 -14.84 -3.47
CA ASP A 4 12.79 -13.87 -4.55
C ASP A 4 11.75 -12.82 -4.13
N ILE A 5 10.78 -13.20 -3.30
CA ILE A 5 9.76 -12.29 -2.77
C ILE A 5 10.35 -11.38 -1.69
N VAL A 6 11.19 -11.95 -0.81
CA VAL A 6 11.90 -11.16 0.22
C VAL A 6 12.78 -10.11 -0.45
N ASP A 7 13.60 -10.50 -1.43
CA ASP A 7 14.49 -9.60 -2.16
C ASP A 7 13.71 -8.51 -2.89
N PHE A 8 12.58 -8.88 -3.51
CA PHE A 8 11.68 -7.92 -4.14
C PHE A 8 11.17 -6.86 -3.13
N VAL A 9 10.65 -7.28 -1.98
CA VAL A 9 10.09 -6.37 -0.97
C VAL A 9 11.18 -5.51 -0.30
N VAL A 10 12.32 -6.10 0.04
CA VAL A 10 13.45 -5.41 0.68
C VAL A 10 14.06 -4.36 -0.25
N SER A 11 14.06 -4.60 -1.57
CA SER A 11 14.49 -3.62 -2.57
C SER A 11 13.56 -2.39 -2.73
N GLY A 12 12.51 -2.28 -1.91
CA GLY A 12 11.54 -1.19 -1.97
C GLY A 12 10.50 -1.33 -3.07
N LYS A 13 10.50 -2.45 -3.82
CA LYS A 13 9.52 -2.69 -4.88
C LYS A 13 8.20 -3.15 -4.30
N ARG A 14 7.11 -2.74 -4.95
CA ARG A 14 5.73 -3.13 -4.66
C ARG A 14 5.02 -3.49 -5.95
N LEU A 15 3.89 -4.18 -5.82
CA LEU A 15 3.04 -4.50 -6.97
C LEU A 15 2.54 -3.22 -7.60
N LYS A 16 2.62 -3.12 -8.93
CA LYS A 16 2.09 -1.98 -9.68
C LYS A 16 0.56 -1.95 -9.58
N LYS A 17 0.00 -0.75 -9.66
CA LYS A 17 -1.45 -0.55 -9.68
C LYS A 17 -2.12 -1.33 -10.81
N PRO A 18 -3.12 -2.18 -10.51
CA PRO A 18 -3.97 -2.78 -11.52
C PRO A 18 -4.78 -1.71 -12.27
N SER A 19 -5.04 -1.90 -13.56
CA SER A 19 -5.78 -0.93 -14.39
C SER A 19 -7.20 -0.66 -13.90
N TYR A 20 -7.85 -1.66 -13.31
CA TYR A 20 -9.22 -1.58 -12.78
C TYR A 20 -9.30 -0.94 -11.39
N LEU A 21 -8.17 -0.73 -10.70
CA LEU A 21 -8.16 -0.23 -9.34
C LEU A 21 -8.16 1.30 -9.32
N ASN A 22 -9.04 1.90 -8.52
CA ASN A 22 -9.03 3.34 -8.28
C ASN A 22 -7.66 3.77 -7.70
N ASN A 23 -7.15 4.90 -8.16
CA ASN A 23 -5.91 5.50 -7.66
C ASN A 23 -5.98 5.73 -6.14
N ASP A 24 -7.13 6.13 -5.60
CA ASP A 24 -7.28 6.40 -4.17
C ASP A 24 -7.11 5.14 -3.33
N ILE A 25 -7.73 4.04 -3.76
CA ILE A 25 -7.59 2.73 -3.11
C ILE A 25 -6.13 2.27 -3.18
N TYR A 26 -5.49 2.42 -4.35
CA TYR A 26 -4.09 2.03 -4.51
C TYR A 26 -3.14 2.88 -3.64
N ASN A 27 -3.41 4.18 -3.51
CA ASN A 27 -2.64 5.07 -2.65
C ASN A 27 -2.74 4.65 -1.18
N ILE A 28 -3.93 4.27 -0.71
CA ILE A 28 -4.11 3.75 0.66
C ILE A 28 -3.30 2.46 0.86
N VAL A 29 -3.36 1.53 -0.08
CA VAL A 29 -2.57 0.29 -0.01
C VAL A 29 -1.07 0.60 0.00
N ASN A 30 -0.63 1.59 -0.78
CA ASN A 30 0.75 2.02 -0.81
C ASN A 30 1.19 2.66 0.53
N ASP A 31 0.34 3.48 1.14
CA ASP A 31 0.57 4.07 2.46
C ASP A 31 0.63 3.00 3.56
N MET A 32 -0.19 1.94 3.46
CA MET A 32 -0.17 0.79 4.36
C MET A 32 1.10 -0.05 4.20
N TRP A 33 1.63 -0.14 2.98
CA TRP A 33 2.78 -0.96 2.63
C TRP A 33 4.05 -0.14 2.34
N CYS A 34 4.21 1.00 3.02
CA CYS A 34 5.43 1.80 2.95
C CYS A 34 6.65 1.01 3.45
N GLN A 35 7.83 1.41 2.99
CA GLN A 35 9.09 0.74 3.35
C GLN A 35 9.47 1.02 4.81
N ASP A 36 9.31 2.27 5.26
CA ASP A 36 9.59 2.66 6.63
C ASP A 36 8.36 2.41 7.52
N VAL A 37 8.51 1.56 8.53
CA VAL A 37 7.42 1.23 9.46
C VAL A 37 6.97 2.45 10.26
N CYS A 38 7.85 3.43 10.50
CA CYS A 38 7.53 4.66 11.23
C CYS A 38 6.61 5.58 10.42
N ASP A 39 6.71 5.55 9.08
CA ASP A 39 5.87 6.34 8.17
C ASP A 39 4.55 5.63 7.84
N ARG A 40 4.34 4.40 8.35
CA ARG A 40 3.15 3.63 8.05
C ARG A 40 1.91 4.31 8.62
N ILE A 41 0.93 4.50 7.76
CA ILE A 41 -0.38 5.00 8.14
C ILE A 41 -0.99 4.16 9.28
N LYS A 42 -1.59 4.81 10.27
CA LYS A 42 -2.27 4.11 11.37
C LYS A 42 -3.58 3.52 10.89
N MET A 43 -4.01 2.44 11.52
CA MET A 43 -5.26 1.77 11.16
C MET A 43 -6.48 2.72 11.18
N ASN A 44 -6.56 3.64 12.15
CA ASN A 44 -7.65 4.61 12.21
C ASN A 44 -7.66 5.56 11.00
N ASP A 45 -6.48 6.00 10.56
CA ASP A 45 -6.35 6.89 9.40
C ASP A 45 -6.68 6.14 8.10
N VAL A 46 -6.39 4.83 8.03
CA VAL A 46 -6.82 3.97 6.92
C VAL A 46 -8.34 3.89 6.84
N VAL A 47 -9.01 3.66 7.97
CA VAL A 47 -10.49 3.60 8.02
C VAL A 47 -11.08 4.93 7.55
N LEU A 48 -10.59 6.06 8.08
CA LEU A 48 -11.04 7.39 7.67
C LEU A 48 -10.80 7.64 6.18
N LYS A 49 -9.64 7.24 5.63
CA LYS A 49 -9.38 7.36 4.19
C LYS A 49 -10.34 6.50 3.37
N LEU A 50 -10.62 5.27 3.80
CA LEU A 50 -11.55 4.36 3.11
C LEU A 50 -12.99 4.88 3.13
N GLU A 51 -13.45 5.42 4.25
CA GLU A 51 -14.79 6.00 4.39
C GLU A 51 -14.98 7.26 3.53
N ASN A 52 -13.91 8.01 3.30
CA ASN A 52 -13.93 9.23 2.49
C ASN A 52 -13.65 9.00 0.99
N ILE A 53 -13.41 7.76 0.55
CA ILE A 53 -13.32 7.48 -0.89
C ILE A 53 -14.72 7.62 -1.48
N ASN A 54 -14.89 8.62 -2.34
CA ASN A 54 -16.03 8.71 -3.23
C ASN A 54 -15.83 7.71 -4.39
N ILE A 55 -16.56 6.60 -4.34
CA ILE A 55 -16.56 5.54 -5.37
C ILE A 55 -17.52 5.92 -6.50
#